data_AF-A0A353E777-F1
#
_entry.id   AF-A0A353E777-F1
#
_cell.length_a   1.000
_cell.length_b   1.000
_cell.length_c   1.000
_cell.angle_alpha   90.00
_cell.angle_beta   90.00
_cell.angle_gamma   90.00
#
_symmetry.space_group_name_H-M   'P 1'
#
loop_
_entity.id
_entity.type
_entity.pdbx_description
1 polymer ?
#
loop_
_entity_poly.entity_id
_entity_poly.type
_entity_poly.pdbx_seq_one_letter_code
_entity_poly.pdbx_strand_id
1 'polypeptide(L)'
;MTYSVANPIYDSVFKFLMEDERIAKTVLSALLKKDVVSVEMRRHEHPNITHDKISMFRIDFAARVREDNGDVRLILIELQKTWLDTETLRFRRYLAAQYNAEENIMKDGDNKGFAVPMVAVYLLGHRIGDIDKAVVYASHETLDYDGQVVENGKKDPFISSLIHDSIIVQ
;
A
#
# COMPACT_ATOMS: atom_id res chain seq x y z
N MET A 1 12.35 13.48 28.96
CA MET A 1 11.18 14.02 28.23
C MET A 1 11.32 13.59 26.79
N THR A 2 10.35 12.83 26.27
CA THR A 2 10.29 12.48 24.85
C THR A 2 9.33 13.48 24.21
N TYR A 3 9.84 14.41 23.42
CA TYR A 3 8.99 15.29 22.62
C TYR A 3 8.48 14.45 21.45
N SER A 4 7.22 14.03 21.46
CA SER A 4 6.57 13.56 20.24
C SER A 4 5.87 14.75 19.62
N VAL A 5 6.36 15.17 18.45
CA VAL A 5 5.62 16.14 17.65
C VAL A 5 4.77 15.32 16.69
N ALA A 6 3.54 15.00 17.08
CA ALA A 6 2.52 14.60 16.12
C ALA A 6 2.20 15.85 15.29
N ASN A 7 2.94 16.06 14.20
CA ASN A 7 2.86 17.31 13.47
C ASN A 7 2.17 17.13 12.11
N PRO A 8 0.88 17.48 12.01
CA PRO A 8 0.15 17.47 10.74
C PRO A 8 0.75 18.40 9.67
N ILE A 9 1.66 19.32 10.03
CA ILE A 9 2.43 20.13 9.07
C ILE A 9 3.37 19.25 8.21
N TYR A 10 3.86 18.13 8.74
CA TYR A 10 4.70 17.23 7.93
C TYR A 10 3.89 16.38 6.96
N ASP A 11 2.63 16.10 7.27
CA ASP A 11 1.75 15.35 6.35
C ASP A 11 1.38 16.21 5.14
N SER A 12 1.13 17.51 5.32
CA SER A 12 0.90 18.42 4.20
C SER A 12 2.17 18.64 3.36
N VAL A 13 3.35 18.77 3.99
CA VAL A 13 4.63 18.83 3.28
C VAL A 13 4.92 17.53 2.54
N PHE A 14 4.70 16.38 3.17
CA PHE A 14 4.89 15.08 2.55
C PHE A 14 3.93 14.87 1.38
N LYS A 15 2.65 15.25 1.53
CA LYS A 15 1.69 15.27 0.43
C LYS A 15 2.20 16.11 -0.74
N PHE A 16 2.60 17.35 -0.48
CA PHE A 16 3.10 18.27 -1.50
C PHE A 16 4.35 17.72 -2.22
N LEU A 17 5.25 17.06 -1.48
CA LEU A 17 6.40 16.38 -2.09
C LEU A 17 5.97 15.21 -2.98
N MET A 18 5.01 14.41 -2.54
CA MET A 18 4.50 13.27 -3.29
C MET A 18 3.55 13.64 -4.45
N GLU A 19 3.09 14.89 -4.51
CA GLU A 19 2.38 15.45 -5.68
C GLU A 19 3.34 15.69 -6.87
N ASP A 20 4.64 15.89 -6.61
CA ASP A 20 5.65 15.92 -7.66
C ASP A 20 5.94 14.50 -8.17
N GLU A 21 5.58 14.23 -9.43
CA GLU A 21 5.74 12.91 -10.05
C GLU A 21 7.18 12.40 -9.96
N ARG A 22 8.20 13.26 -10.11
CA ARG A 22 9.60 12.83 -10.09
C ARG A 22 9.99 12.33 -8.71
N ILE A 23 9.54 13.03 -7.66
CA ILE A 23 9.76 12.62 -6.27
C ILE A 23 9.00 11.33 -5.97
N ALA A 24 7.70 11.29 -6.28
CA ALA A 24 6.86 10.12 -6.05
C ALA A 24 7.41 8.88 -6.77
N LYS A 25 7.76 9.01 -8.05
CA LYS A 25 8.40 7.96 -8.85
C LYS A 25 9.69 7.45 -8.21
N THR A 26 10.53 8.35 -7.71
CA THR A 26 11.80 7.97 -7.07
C THR A 26 11.56 7.19 -5.78
N VAL A 27 10.67 7.69 -4.92
CA VAL A 27 10.30 7.04 -3.66
C VAL A 27 9.66 5.67 -3.91
N LEU A 28 8.68 5.60 -4.81
CA LEU A 28 7.96 4.37 -5.12
C LEU A 28 8.85 3.34 -5.82
N SER A 29 9.78 3.77 -6.68
CA SER A 29 10.77 2.85 -7.28
C SER A 29 11.66 2.21 -6.22
N ALA A 30 12.13 3.00 -5.25
CA ALA A 30 12.96 2.52 -4.16
C ALA A 30 12.20 1.54 -3.26
N LEU A 31 10.96 1.86 -2.90
CA LEU A 31 10.11 1.01 -2.08
C LEU A 31 9.80 -0.31 -2.79
N LEU A 32 9.31 -0.25 -4.03
CA LEU A 32 8.93 -1.43 -4.81
C LEU A 32 10.13 -2.27 -5.26
N LYS A 33 11.34 -1.70 -5.26
CA LYS A 33 12.53 -2.30 -5.88
C LYS A 33 12.32 -2.62 -7.37
N LYS A 34 11.54 -1.78 -8.06
CA LYS A 34 11.22 -1.92 -9.48
C LYS A 34 11.41 -0.59 -10.22
N ASP A 35 11.58 -0.67 -11.53
CA ASP A 35 11.59 0.51 -12.41
C ASP A 35 10.17 1.04 -12.60
N VAL A 36 9.78 2.04 -11.82
CA VAL A 36 8.53 2.76 -12.03
C VAL A 36 8.75 3.70 -13.21
N VAL A 37 7.91 3.61 -14.24
CA VAL A 37 8.00 4.39 -15.47
C VAL A 37 7.27 5.73 -15.34
N SER A 38 6.06 5.72 -14.77
CA SER A 38 5.22 6.90 -14.53
C SER A 38 4.37 6.71 -13.28
N VAL A 39 4.00 7.80 -12.61
CA VAL A 39 3.15 7.78 -11.41
C VAL A 39 2.05 8.82 -11.53
N GLU A 40 0.82 8.40 -11.25
CA GLU A 40 -0.32 9.30 -11.10
C GLU A 40 -0.82 9.22 -9.66
N MET A 41 -0.87 10.37 -8.97
CA MET A 41 -1.51 10.46 -7.65
C MET A 41 -3.03 10.46 -7.84
N ARG A 42 -3.71 9.47 -7.26
CA ARG A 42 -5.17 9.36 -7.33
C ARG A 42 -5.79 10.23 -6.25
N ARG A 43 -6.73 11.08 -6.64
CA ARG A 43 -7.52 11.90 -5.72
C ARG A 43 -8.64 11.05 -5.11
N HIS A 44 -8.30 10.08 -4.27
CA HIS A 44 -9.26 9.69 -3.25
C HIS A 44 -9.08 10.65 -2.10
N GLU A 45 -9.93 11.69 -2.08
CA GLU A 45 -10.21 12.39 -0.84
C GLU A 45 -10.99 11.41 0.04
N HIS A 46 -10.33 10.41 0.60
CA HIS A 46 -10.82 9.86 1.84
C HIS A 46 -10.79 11.06 2.78
N PRO A 47 -11.94 11.56 3.25
CA PRO A 47 -11.93 12.63 4.23
C PRO A 47 -11.01 12.11 5.33
N ASN A 48 -9.99 12.88 5.71
CA ASN A 48 -9.27 12.61 6.95
C ASN A 48 -10.37 12.35 7.97
N ILE A 49 -10.56 11.09 8.36
CA ILE A 49 -11.65 10.75 9.26
C ILE A 49 -11.15 11.26 10.60
N THR A 50 -11.39 12.54 10.84
CA THR A 50 -11.18 13.22 12.11
C THR A 50 -12.24 12.73 13.06
N HIS A 51 -12.19 11.44 13.40
CA HIS A 51 -12.76 10.92 14.62
C HIS A 51 -11.71 11.11 15.71
N ASP A 52 -11.51 12.36 16.14
CA ASP A 52 -10.88 12.88 17.37
C ASP A 52 -9.57 12.26 17.93
N LYS A 53 -9.05 11.15 17.40
CA LYS A 53 -7.97 10.34 17.99
C LYS A 53 -7.13 9.53 16.99
N ILE A 54 -7.44 9.55 15.69
CA ILE A 54 -6.70 8.80 14.65
C ILE A 54 -6.02 9.77 13.69
N SER A 55 -4.68 9.86 13.75
CA SER A 55 -3.87 10.59 12.76
C SER A 55 -3.25 9.54 11.83
N MET A 56 -3.97 9.24 10.74
CA MET A 56 -3.49 8.39 9.67
C MET A 56 -3.60 9.17 8.37
N PHE A 57 -2.45 9.39 7.75
CA PHE A 57 -2.35 10.06 6.46
C PHE A 57 -2.35 9.01 5.34
N ARG A 58 -3.14 9.23 4.28
CA ARG A 58 -3.27 8.30 3.15
C ARG A 58 -3.10 9.02 1.82
N ILE A 59 -2.35 8.42 0.89
CA ILE A 59 -2.29 8.79 -0.53
C ILE A 59 -2.34 7.53 -1.36
N ASP A 60 -3.15 7.56 -2.42
CA ASP A 60 -3.18 6.49 -3.40
C ASP A 60 -2.45 6.89 -4.68
N PHE A 61 -1.78 5.93 -5.31
CA PHE A 61 -1.10 6.10 -6.58
C PHE A 61 -1.53 5.03 -7.58
N ALA A 62 -1.48 5.37 -8.85
CA ALA A 62 -1.44 4.45 -9.96
C ALA A 62 -0.05 4.53 -10.61
N ALA A 63 0.73 3.47 -10.49
CA ALA A 63 2.10 3.40 -10.99
C ALA A 63 2.18 2.46 -12.19
N ARG A 64 2.82 2.90 -13.28
CA ARG A 64 3.22 1.99 -14.36
C ARG A 64 4.62 1.49 -14.06
N VAL A 65 4.78 0.18 -13.93
CA VAL A 65 6.02 -0.46 -13.51
C VAL A 65 6.51 -1.38 -14.60
N ARG A 66 7.80 -1.32 -14.91
CA ARG A 66 8.45 -2.23 -15.85
C ARG A 66 8.81 -3.53 -15.12
N GLU A 67 8.35 -4.63 -15.66
CA GLU A 67 8.67 -5.98 -15.21
C GLU A 67 9.99 -6.47 -15.84
N ASP A 68 10.57 -7.54 -15.29
CA ASP A 68 11.87 -8.07 -15.73
C ASP A 68 11.89 -8.50 -17.21
N ASN A 69 10.72 -8.86 -17.76
CA ASN A 69 10.55 -9.24 -19.16
C ASN A 69 10.42 -8.02 -20.11
N GLY A 70 10.45 -6.80 -19.58
CA GLY A 70 10.29 -5.55 -20.32
C GLY A 70 8.85 -5.03 -20.43
N ASP A 71 7.85 -5.82 -20.04
CA ASP A 71 6.45 -5.40 -20.06
C ASP A 71 6.19 -4.30 -19.03
N VAL A 72 5.24 -3.42 -19.34
CA VAL A 72 4.80 -2.36 -18.41
C VAL A 72 3.43 -2.70 -17.88
N ARG A 73 3.31 -2.87 -16.56
CA ARG A 73 2.07 -3.20 -15.86
C ARG A 73 1.62 -2.05 -14.98
N LEU A 74 0.30 -1.84 -14.89
CA LEU A 74 -0.29 -0.93 -13.93
C LEU A 74 -0.38 -1.59 -12.55
N ILE A 75 0.05 -0.90 -11.51
CA ILE A 75 -0.04 -1.31 -10.11
C ILE A 75 -0.64 -0.15 -9.32
N LEU A 76 -1.62 -0.45 -8.47
CA LEU A 76 -2.16 0.50 -7.50
C LEU A 76 -1.32 0.47 -6.23
N ILE A 77 -1.10 1.63 -5.62
CA ILE A 77 -0.30 1.73 -4.40
C ILE A 77 -1.07 2.56 -3.39
N GLU A 78 -1.37 1.99 -2.22
CA GLU A 78 -1.98 2.70 -1.10
C GLU A 78 -0.89 3.00 -0.07
N LEU A 79 -0.45 4.26 0.00
CA LEU A 79 0.54 4.70 0.97
C LEU A 79 -0.15 5.26 2.19
N GLN A 80 0.20 4.72 3.35
CA GLN A 80 -0.34 5.10 4.64
C GLN A 80 0.77 5.44 5.60
N LYS A 81 0.58 6.52 6.34
CA LYS A 81 1.55 7.02 7.30
C LYS A 81 0.90 7.26 8.65
N THR A 82 1.52 6.74 9.71
CA THR A 82 1.06 6.94 11.08
C THR A 82 2.23 6.92 12.07
N TRP A 83 2.05 7.60 13.21
CA TRP A 83 3.06 7.74 14.27
C TRP A 83 2.66 7.06 15.59
N LEU A 84 1.42 6.59 15.68
CA LEU A 84 0.83 6.10 16.93
C LEU A 84 0.72 4.57 16.90
N ASP A 85 1.39 3.92 17.85
CA ASP A 85 1.34 2.46 17.96
C ASP A 85 -0.06 1.93 18.25
N THR A 86 -0.86 2.68 19.01
CA THR A 86 -2.28 2.36 19.28
C THR A 86 -3.13 2.33 18.00
N GLU A 87 -2.69 3.02 16.96
CA GLU A 87 -3.35 3.02 15.67
C GLU A 87 -3.03 1.77 14.86
N THR A 88 -1.93 1.03 15.12
CA THR A 88 -1.65 -0.26 14.46
C THR A 88 -2.72 -1.33 14.75
N LEU A 89 -3.24 -1.37 15.98
CA LEU A 89 -4.32 -2.29 16.38
C LEU A 89 -5.68 -1.88 15.79
N ARG A 90 -5.96 -0.57 15.69
CA ARG A 90 -7.16 -0.05 15.01
C ARG A 90 -7.07 -0.20 13.50
N PHE A 91 -5.87 -0.09 12.96
CA PHE A 91 -5.52 -0.26 11.56
C PHE A 91 -5.86 -1.68 11.06
N ARG A 92 -5.57 -2.71 11.86
CA ARG A 92 -6.01 -4.09 11.56
C ARG A 92 -7.52 -4.24 11.46
N ARG A 93 -8.28 -3.52 12.31
CA ARG A 93 -9.75 -3.51 12.27
C ARG A 93 -10.29 -2.72 11.08
N TYR A 94 -9.60 -1.64 10.69
CA TYR A 94 -9.96 -0.82 9.54
C TYR A 94 -9.73 -1.54 8.21
N LEU A 95 -8.58 -2.21 8.03
CA LEU A 95 -8.35 -3.07 6.87
C LEU A 95 -9.41 -4.17 6.76
N ALA A 96 -9.68 -4.88 7.85
CA ALA A 96 -10.72 -5.89 7.89
C ALA A 96 -12.12 -5.33 7.52
N ALA A 97 -12.39 -4.06 7.80
CA ALA A 97 -13.65 -3.41 7.41
C ALA A 97 -13.65 -2.94 5.94
N GLN A 98 -12.54 -2.41 5.42
CA GLN A 98 -12.43 -1.98 4.01
C GLN A 98 -12.42 -3.15 3.02
N TYR A 99 -11.87 -4.31 3.39
CA TYR A 99 -12.00 -5.54 2.59
C TYR A 99 -13.44 -6.07 2.54
N ASN A 100 -14.25 -5.76 3.56
CA ASN A 100 -15.66 -6.15 3.64
C ASN A 100 -16.62 -5.12 3.03
N ALA A 101 -16.13 -3.96 2.58
CA ALA A 101 -16.98 -2.93 1.99
C ALA A 101 -17.33 -3.31 0.53
N GLU A 102 -18.63 -3.45 0.26
CA GLU A 102 -19.17 -3.84 -1.05
C GLU A 102 -18.74 -2.91 -2.21
N GLU A 103 -18.31 -1.68 -1.92
CA GLU A 103 -17.82 -0.70 -2.90
C GLU A 103 -16.48 -1.06 -3.56
N ASN A 104 -15.66 -1.91 -2.93
CA ASN A 104 -14.39 -2.40 -3.51
C ASN A 104 -14.56 -3.68 -4.36
N ILE A 105 -15.77 -4.23 -4.43
CA ILE A 105 -16.10 -5.36 -5.30
C ILE A 105 -16.69 -4.76 -6.58
N MET A 106 -15.85 -4.58 -7.61
CA MET A 106 -16.35 -4.21 -8.93
C MET A 106 -17.29 -5.32 -9.43
N LYS A 107 -18.59 -5.05 -9.41
CA LYS A 107 -19.55 -5.65 -10.34
C LYS A 107 -19.61 -4.74 -11.56
N ASP A 108 -18.94 -5.11 -12.64
CA ASP A 108 -19.62 -5.00 -13.93
C ASP A 108 -19.00 -5.87 -15.04
N GLY A 109 -19.86 -6.26 -15.96
CA GLY A 109 -19.62 -7.22 -17.03
C GLY A 109 -18.73 -6.72 -18.16
N ASP A 110 -18.23 -7.71 -18.91
CA ASP A 110 -17.59 -7.59 -20.22
C ASP A 110 -16.29 -6.76 -20.32
N ASN A 111 -15.18 -7.36 -19.84
CA ASN A 111 -13.99 -7.67 -20.66
C ASN A 111 -12.85 -8.20 -19.76
N LYS A 112 -12.73 -9.52 -19.57
CA LYS A 112 -11.58 -10.24 -18.94
C LYS A 112 -10.87 -9.57 -17.72
N GLY A 113 -11.53 -8.67 -16.98
CA GLY A 113 -12.13 -8.86 -15.66
C GLY A 113 -11.24 -9.04 -14.43
N PHE A 114 -9.92 -8.90 -14.50
CA PHE A 114 -9.08 -9.05 -13.30
C PHE A 114 -8.79 -7.70 -12.63
N ALA A 115 -8.89 -7.64 -11.30
CA ALA A 115 -8.57 -6.43 -10.55
C ALA A 115 -7.07 -6.09 -10.69
N VAL A 116 -6.76 -4.80 -10.75
CA VAL A 116 -5.39 -4.31 -10.87
C VAL A 116 -4.62 -4.67 -9.59
N PRO A 117 -3.40 -5.23 -9.66
CA PRO A 117 -2.61 -5.53 -8.46
C PRO A 117 -2.44 -4.28 -7.60
N MET A 118 -2.54 -4.45 -6.28
CA MET A 118 -2.37 -3.36 -5.33
C MET A 118 -1.32 -3.72 -4.27
N VAL A 119 -0.44 -2.76 -3.99
CA VAL A 119 0.58 -2.83 -2.95
C VAL A 119 0.26 -1.81 -1.86
N ALA A 120 0.21 -2.25 -0.61
CA ALA A 120 0.08 -1.34 0.52
C ALA A 120 1.47 -0.93 1.04
N VAL A 121 1.66 0.36 1.32
CA VAL A 121 2.91 0.88 1.89
C VAL A 121 2.59 1.53 3.24
N TYR A 122 3.29 1.11 4.29
CA TYR A 122 3.14 1.63 5.64
C TYR A 122 4.41 2.35 6.07
N LEU A 123 4.29 3.65 6.32
CA LEU A 123 5.33 4.49 6.91
C LEU A 123 5.00 4.70 8.38
N LEU A 124 5.69 3.98 9.25
CA LEU A 124 5.42 3.92 10.69
C LEU A 124 6.46 4.74 11.45
N GLY A 125 6.00 5.48 12.44
CA GLY A 125 6.84 6.21 13.39
C GLY A 125 7.30 5.38 14.59
N HIS A 126 7.04 4.08 14.58
CA HIS A 126 7.23 3.17 15.70
C HIS A 126 7.54 1.76 15.20
N ARG A 127 8.15 0.95 16.06
CA ARG A 127 8.45 -0.44 15.72
C ARG A 127 7.24 -1.35 15.87
N ILE A 128 7.08 -2.30 14.95
CA ILE A 128 6.12 -3.38 15.07
C ILE A 128 6.78 -4.57 15.78
N GLY A 129 6.23 -4.94 16.94
CA GLY A 129 6.68 -6.09 17.71
C GLY A 129 8.20 -6.06 17.95
N ASP A 130 8.83 -7.24 17.85
CA ASP A 130 10.28 -7.42 18.03
C ASP A 130 11.05 -7.46 16.70
N ILE A 131 10.60 -6.72 15.68
CA ILE A 131 11.27 -6.67 14.38
C ILE A 131 12.41 -5.64 14.40
N ASP A 132 13.63 -6.09 14.13
CA ASP A 132 14.85 -5.25 14.14
C ASP A 132 15.18 -4.61 12.77
N LYS A 133 14.35 -4.83 11.75
CA LYS A 133 14.56 -4.35 10.37
C LYS A 133 13.79 -3.07 10.08
N ALA A 134 14.46 -2.05 9.57
CA ALA A 134 13.83 -0.77 9.21
C ALA A 134 12.81 -0.90 8.07
N VAL A 135 13.00 -1.86 7.15
CA VAL A 135 12.06 -2.12 6.05
C VAL A 135 11.75 -3.61 5.98
N VAL A 136 10.46 -3.95 5.92
CA VAL A 136 9.94 -5.32 5.83
C VAL A 136 9.03 -5.45 4.62
N TYR A 137 9.26 -6.50 3.82
CA TYR A 137 8.41 -6.87 2.70
C TYR A 137 7.55 -8.06 3.13
N ALA A 138 6.24 -7.86 3.21
CA ALA A 138 5.29 -8.91 3.52
C ALA A 138 4.59 -9.33 2.22
N SER A 139 5.10 -10.40 1.61
CA SER A 139 4.54 -11.02 0.42
C SER A 139 3.75 -12.28 0.78
N HIS A 140 2.67 -12.54 0.05
CA HIS A 140 1.86 -13.74 0.28
C HIS A 140 2.31 -14.89 -0.63
N GLU A 141 2.33 -16.12 -0.12
CA GLU A 141 2.53 -17.34 -0.91
C GLU A 141 1.18 -17.91 -1.34
N THR A 142 1.10 -18.44 -2.56
CA THR A 142 -0.05 -19.25 -2.99
C THR A 142 0.23 -20.68 -2.58
N LEU A 143 -0.63 -21.26 -1.75
CA LEU A 143 -0.46 -22.62 -1.23
C LEU A 143 -1.55 -23.54 -1.80
N ASP A 144 -1.21 -24.81 -2.03
CA ASP A 144 -2.18 -25.87 -2.29
C ASP A 144 -2.84 -26.36 -0.99
N TYR A 145 -3.69 -27.38 -1.11
CA TYR A 145 -4.40 -27.95 0.05
C TYR A 145 -3.45 -28.52 1.11
N ASP A 146 -2.29 -29.04 0.70
CA ASP A 146 -1.30 -29.65 1.58
C ASP A 146 -0.30 -28.63 2.14
N GLY A 147 -0.49 -27.34 1.84
CA GLY A 147 0.37 -26.24 2.28
C GLY A 147 1.65 -26.08 1.46
N GLN A 148 1.75 -26.70 0.29
CA GLN A 148 2.90 -26.56 -0.60
C GLN A 148 2.73 -25.34 -1.52
N VAL A 149 3.84 -24.65 -1.81
CA VAL A 149 3.82 -23.46 -2.67
C VAL A 149 3.47 -23.84 -4.10
N VAL A 150 2.44 -23.18 -4.66
CA VAL A 150 2.07 -23.26 -6.06
C VAL A 150 2.90 -22.25 -6.85
N GLU A 151 3.97 -22.70 -7.50
CA GLU A 151 4.97 -21.83 -8.16
C GLU A 151 4.39 -20.80 -9.14
N ASN A 152 3.32 -21.15 -9.86
CA ASN A 152 2.66 -20.27 -10.83
C ASN A 152 1.50 -19.47 -10.24
N GLY A 153 1.12 -19.72 -8.99
CA GLY A 153 -0.03 -19.08 -8.35
C GLY A 153 0.09 -17.56 -8.32
N LYS A 154 1.26 -17.02 -7.96
CA LYS A 154 1.49 -15.57 -7.93
C LYS A 154 1.55 -14.90 -9.32
N LYS A 155 1.88 -15.67 -10.36
CA LYS A 155 1.93 -15.16 -11.74
C LYS A 155 0.55 -15.08 -12.36
N ASP A 156 -0.42 -15.79 -11.80
CA ASP A 156 -1.79 -15.77 -12.28
C ASP A 156 -2.43 -14.40 -12.00
N PRO A 157 -2.97 -13.69 -13.02
CA PRO A 157 -3.58 -12.38 -12.85
C PRO A 157 -4.73 -12.35 -11.84
N PHE A 158 -5.55 -13.41 -11.78
CA PHE A 158 -6.67 -13.48 -10.83
C PHE A 158 -6.15 -13.61 -9.41
N ILE A 159 -5.26 -14.58 -9.15
CA ILE A 159 -4.70 -14.78 -7.80
C ILE A 159 -3.93 -13.54 -7.33
N SER A 160 -3.12 -12.93 -8.22
CA SER A 160 -2.38 -11.70 -7.93
C SER A 160 -3.27 -10.49 -7.61
N SER A 161 -4.56 -10.56 -7.98
CA SER A 161 -5.53 -9.50 -7.73
C SER A 161 -6.28 -9.66 -6.40
N LEU A 162 -6.29 -10.87 -5.83
CA LEU A 162 -7.02 -11.19 -4.59
C LEU A 162 -6.25 -10.84 -3.32
N ILE A 163 -4.94 -10.63 -3.42
CA ILE A 163 -4.06 -10.50 -2.25
C ILE A 163 -3.14 -9.29 -2.46
N HIS A 164 -2.91 -8.53 -1.40
CA HIS A 164 -2.10 -7.33 -1.44
C HIS A 164 -0.76 -7.55 -0.74
N ASP A 165 0.31 -7.44 -1.50
CA ASP A 165 1.65 -7.36 -0.92
C ASP A 165 1.78 -6.04 -0.14
N SER A 166 2.56 -6.09 0.94
CA SER A 166 2.74 -4.94 1.82
C SER A 166 4.20 -4.62 2.04
N ILE A 167 4.52 -3.32 2.11
CA ILE A 167 5.84 -2.80 2.45
C ILE A 167 5.69 -2.01 3.74
N ILE A 168 6.48 -2.35 4.76
CA ILE A 168 6.46 -1.69 6.06
C ILE A 168 7.81 -1.00 6.26
N VAL A 169 7.78 0.28 6.60
CA VAL A 169 8.93 1.12 6.95
C VAL A 169 8.75 1.60 8.39
N GLN A 170 9.75 1.41 9.27
CA GLN A 170 9.70 1.72 10.70
C GLN A 170 11.01 2.32 11.24
#